data_AF-A0A1P8YXS6-F1
#
_entry.id   AF-A0A1P8YXS6-F1
#
_cell.length_a   1.000
_cell.length_b   1.000
_cell.length_c   1.000
_cell.angle_alpha   90.00
_cell.angle_beta   90.00
_cell.angle_gamma   90.00
#
_symmetry.space_group_name_H-M   'P 1'
#
loop_
_entity.id
_entity.type
_entity.pdbx_description
1 polymer ?
#
loop_
_entity_poly.entity_id
_entity_poly.type
_entity_poly.pdbx_seq_one_letter_code
_entity_poly.pdbx_strand_id
1 'polypeptide(L)'
;MLFSSVPVLALVATIATANPILLEKRAQVTCGSAPYYFGNSAQNKGYTDAENHLNALPPTTVLAAPNSLGERNPHYYGNSEGIVFPKDECNSNIIRLNIYPVFIGGETFTDGKAANLDRVVIAEKNGGALVRCGLITHRGVANNGFQLCK
;
A
#
# COMPACT_ATOMS: atom_id res chain seq x y z
N MET A 1 35.38 -33.00 57.89
CA MET A 1 34.63 -31.90 57.25
C MET A 1 35.37 -31.54 55.97
N LEU A 2 34.86 -31.91 54.79
CA LEU A 2 35.46 -31.62 53.49
C LEU A 2 34.35 -31.00 52.63
N PHE A 3 34.41 -29.69 52.41
CA PHE A 3 33.50 -28.97 51.54
C PHE A 3 34.00 -29.10 50.10
N SER A 4 33.18 -29.72 49.24
CA SER A 4 33.43 -29.85 47.81
C SER A 4 32.78 -28.65 47.10
N SER A 5 33.60 -27.88 46.37
CA SER A 5 33.22 -26.69 45.62
C SER A 5 32.76 -27.06 44.20
N VAL A 6 31.54 -26.65 43.84
CA VAL A 6 30.97 -26.79 42.49
C VAL A 6 31.23 -25.52 41.68
N PRO A 7 31.79 -25.59 40.45
CA PRO A 7 31.92 -24.42 39.59
C PRO A 7 30.62 -24.18 38.82
N VAL A 8 30.10 -22.95 38.90
CA VAL A 8 28.95 -22.47 38.12
C VAL A 8 29.44 -22.05 36.74
N LEU A 9 28.99 -22.74 35.70
CA LEU A 9 29.26 -22.41 34.30
C LEU A 9 28.26 -21.34 33.84
N ALA A 10 28.71 -20.10 33.66
CA ALA A 10 27.89 -19.01 33.15
C ALA A 10 27.77 -19.09 31.62
N LEU A 11 26.56 -19.32 31.11
CA LEU A 11 26.24 -19.33 29.69
C LEU A 11 26.05 -17.88 29.21
N VAL A 12 26.98 -17.37 28.41
CA VAL A 12 26.87 -16.05 27.77
C VAL A 12 26.03 -16.21 26.49
N ALA A 13 24.79 -15.74 26.50
CA ALA A 13 23.96 -15.66 25.31
C ALA A 13 24.40 -14.46 24.45
N THR A 14 24.99 -14.74 23.29
CA THR A 14 25.25 -13.73 22.26
C THR A 14 23.94 -13.41 21.54
N ILE A 15 23.41 -12.21 21.77
CA ILE A 15 22.29 -11.69 20.98
C ILE A 15 22.86 -11.29 19.62
N ALA A 16 22.69 -12.16 18.62
CA ALA A 16 22.95 -11.80 17.24
C ALA A 16 21.99 -10.67 16.85
N THR A 17 22.49 -9.45 16.73
CA THR A 17 21.76 -8.31 16.17
C THR A 17 21.61 -8.55 14.68
N ALA A 18 20.54 -9.23 14.28
CA ALA A 18 20.17 -9.34 12.88
C ALA A 18 19.94 -7.93 12.32
N ASN A 19 20.81 -7.48 11.42
CA ASN A 19 20.69 -6.21 10.71
C ASN A 19 19.30 -6.12 10.03
N PRO A 20 18.40 -5.20 10.43
CA PRO A 20 17.06 -5.13 9.84
C PRO A 20 17.03 -4.61 8.38
N ILE A 21 18.19 -4.38 7.75
CA ILE A 21 18.30 -3.62 6.49
C ILE A 21 18.25 -4.52 5.23
N LEU A 22 18.27 -5.85 5.37
CA LEU A 22 18.36 -6.78 4.23
C LEU A 22 17.06 -7.48 3.82
N LEU A 23 15.90 -7.13 4.41
CA LEU A 23 14.62 -7.81 4.09
C LEU A 23 13.70 -7.04 3.13
N GLU A 24 13.82 -5.72 2.98
CA GLU A 24 12.91 -4.93 2.12
C GLU A 24 13.31 -4.89 0.63
N LYS A 25 14.43 -5.51 0.24
CA LYS A 25 14.97 -5.41 -1.14
C LYS A 25 14.25 -6.29 -2.18
N ARG A 26 13.17 -6.99 -1.82
CA ARG A 26 12.25 -7.56 -2.81
C ARG A 26 11.09 -6.59 -2.98
N ALA A 27 11.28 -5.62 -3.88
CA ALA A 27 10.14 -4.89 -4.43
C ALA A 27 9.08 -5.90 -4.85
N GLN A 28 7.89 -5.83 -4.26
CA GLN A 28 6.81 -6.77 -4.59
C GLN A 28 6.02 -6.29 -5.79
N VAL A 29 6.02 -4.98 -6.07
CA VAL A 29 5.25 -4.39 -7.16
C VAL A 29 6.06 -3.26 -7.81
N THR A 30 6.05 -3.22 -9.14
CA THR A 30 6.75 -2.26 -9.98
C THR A 30 5.74 -1.52 -10.86
N CYS A 31 5.70 -0.20 -10.73
CA CYS A 31 4.85 0.67 -11.54
C CYS A 31 5.67 1.32 -12.67
N GLY A 32 6.02 0.54 -13.69
CA GLY A 32 6.86 0.95 -14.81
C GLY A 32 8.31 0.43 -14.71
N SER A 33 9.29 1.33 -14.69
CA SER A 33 10.73 1.01 -14.55
C SER A 33 11.30 1.56 -13.24
N ALA A 34 12.57 1.29 -12.95
CA ALA A 34 13.28 1.99 -11.88
C ALA A 34 13.10 3.52 -11.99
N PRO A 35 12.92 4.25 -10.87
CA PRO A 35 12.97 3.80 -9.48
C PRO A 35 11.60 3.40 -8.87
N TYR A 36 10.57 3.17 -9.69
CA TYR A 36 9.17 3.02 -9.25
C TYR A 36 8.82 1.63 -8.68
N TYR A 37 9.51 1.28 -7.60
CA TYR A 37 9.40 0.02 -6.89
C TYR A 37 8.72 0.21 -5.53
N PHE A 38 7.65 -0.54 -5.28
CA PHE A 38 6.88 -0.45 -4.04
C PHE A 38 7.18 -1.65 -3.14
N GLY A 39 7.83 -1.38 -2.02
CA GLY A 39 7.98 -2.33 -0.92
C GLY A 39 6.66 -2.54 -0.15
N ASN A 40 6.64 -3.55 0.72
CA ASN A 40 5.43 -3.91 1.48
C ASN A 40 4.96 -2.79 2.40
N SER A 41 5.90 -2.09 3.03
CA SER A 41 5.64 -0.94 3.88
C SER A 41 4.88 0.15 3.12
N ALA A 42 5.37 0.52 1.93
CA ALA A 42 4.72 1.50 1.06
C ALA A 42 3.32 1.08 0.61
N GLN A 43 3.16 -0.17 0.15
CA GLN A 43 1.85 -0.70 -0.27
C GLN A 43 0.87 -0.73 0.90
N ASN A 44 1.28 -1.30 2.03
CA ASN A 44 0.44 -1.40 3.22
C ASN A 44 0.05 -0.02 3.72
N LYS A 45 0.95 0.96 3.65
CA LYS A 45 0.61 2.33 4.01
C LYS A 45 -0.52 2.88 3.14
N GLY A 46 -0.38 2.80 1.82
CA GLY A 46 -1.41 3.29 0.89
C GLY A 46 -2.77 2.63 1.12
N TYR A 47 -2.80 1.31 1.28
CA TYR A 47 -4.03 0.59 1.57
C TYR A 47 -4.64 0.97 2.92
N THR A 48 -3.85 0.98 3.99
CA THR A 48 -4.34 1.32 5.33
C THR A 48 -4.87 2.74 5.40
N ASP A 49 -4.18 3.72 4.80
CA ASP A 49 -4.65 5.10 4.78
C ASP A 49 -5.99 5.21 4.02
N ALA A 50 -6.12 4.53 2.88
CA ALA A 50 -7.36 4.52 2.12
C ALA A 50 -8.51 3.79 2.84
N GLU A 51 -8.25 2.64 3.47
CA GLU A 51 -9.21 1.92 4.31
C GLU A 51 -9.69 2.77 5.49
N ASN A 52 -8.78 3.51 6.15
CA ASN A 52 -9.15 4.41 7.24
C ASN A 52 -10.12 5.51 6.79
N HIS A 53 -9.89 6.07 5.60
CA HIS A 53 -10.79 7.08 5.03
C HIS A 53 -12.17 6.51 4.64
N LEU A 54 -12.20 5.32 4.04
CA LEU A 54 -13.43 4.65 3.62
C LEU A 54 -14.27 4.15 4.82
N ASN A 55 -13.61 3.66 5.87
CA ASN A 55 -14.27 3.13 7.08
C ASN A 55 -14.65 4.21 8.11
N ALA A 56 -14.23 5.47 7.91
CA ALA A 56 -14.65 6.55 8.78
C ALA A 56 -16.18 6.74 8.72
N LEU A 57 -16.76 7.24 9.81
CA LEU A 57 -18.20 7.49 9.92
C LEU A 57 -18.46 8.96 10.27
N PRO A 58 -18.80 9.83 9.30
CA PRO A 58 -18.94 9.54 7.85
C PRO A 58 -17.58 9.31 7.15
N PRO A 59 -17.56 8.68 5.95
CA PRO A 59 -16.34 8.52 5.18
C PRO A 59 -15.67 9.86 4.91
N THR A 60 -14.34 9.88 4.98
CA THR A 60 -13.55 11.12 4.85
C THR A 60 -12.74 11.10 3.55
N THR A 61 -12.31 12.28 3.11
CA THR A 61 -11.46 12.43 1.92
C THR A 61 -10.42 13.52 2.10
N VAL A 62 -9.31 13.38 1.39
CA VAL A 62 -8.18 14.31 1.32
C VAL A 62 -8.18 14.99 -0.05
N LEU A 63 -8.11 16.32 -0.07
CA LEU A 63 -8.10 17.08 -1.32
C LEU A 63 -6.67 17.14 -1.89
N ALA A 64 -6.52 16.73 -3.15
CA ALA A 64 -5.24 16.82 -3.85
C ALA A 64 -4.88 18.28 -4.19
N ALA A 65 -3.58 18.52 -4.40
CA ALA A 65 -3.11 19.80 -4.92
C ALA A 65 -3.90 20.22 -6.19
N PRO A 66 -4.16 21.52 -6.44
CA PRO A 66 -4.93 21.98 -7.59
C PRO A 66 -4.39 21.53 -8.96
N ASN A 67 -3.08 21.30 -9.06
CA ASN A 67 -2.43 20.78 -10.28
C ASN A 67 -2.60 19.26 -10.49
N SER A 68 -3.20 18.55 -9.54
CA SER A 68 -3.54 17.13 -9.57
C SER A 68 -5.05 16.92 -9.76
N LEU A 69 -5.67 17.77 -10.60
CA LEU A 69 -7.12 17.83 -10.88
C LEU A 69 -8.02 18.20 -9.69
N GLY A 70 -7.46 18.52 -8.52
CA GLY A 70 -8.23 18.92 -7.34
C GLY A 70 -9.17 17.82 -6.83
N GLU A 71 -8.82 16.55 -7.09
CA GLU A 71 -9.67 15.42 -6.73
C GLU A 71 -9.58 15.09 -5.23
N ARG A 72 -10.71 14.76 -4.65
CA ARG A 72 -10.79 14.22 -3.28
C ARG A 72 -10.47 12.73 -3.32
N ASN A 73 -9.64 12.25 -2.39
CA ASN A 73 -9.19 10.86 -2.33
C ASN A 73 -9.51 10.27 -0.94
N PRO A 74 -9.93 8.99 -0.83
CA PRO A 74 -10.17 8.06 -1.93
C PRO A 74 -11.41 8.46 -2.74
N HIS A 75 -11.42 8.11 -4.03
CA HIS A 75 -12.58 8.31 -4.90
C HIS A 75 -12.82 7.11 -5.81
N TYR A 76 -14.01 7.09 -6.40
CA TYR A 76 -14.45 6.06 -7.32
C TYR A 76 -13.60 6.01 -8.60
N TYR A 77 -13.06 4.84 -8.94
CA TYR A 77 -12.18 4.63 -10.09
C TYR A 77 -12.93 4.36 -11.39
N GLY A 78 -14.08 3.69 -11.36
CA GLY A 78 -14.83 3.31 -12.57
C GLY A 78 -14.21 2.20 -13.43
N ASN A 79 -12.89 2.02 -13.42
CA ASN A 79 -12.16 1.00 -14.18
C ASN A 79 -12.50 0.99 -15.68
N SER A 80 -12.51 2.18 -16.29
CA SER A 80 -12.84 2.36 -17.72
C SER A 80 -11.89 1.61 -18.67
N GLU A 81 -10.66 1.35 -18.20
CA GLU A 81 -9.61 0.65 -18.92
C GLU A 81 -9.82 -0.88 -18.92
N GLY A 82 -10.79 -1.38 -18.16
CA GLY A 82 -11.08 -2.82 -18.10
C GLY A 82 -9.97 -3.64 -17.45
N ILE A 83 -9.26 -3.07 -16.47
CA ILE A 83 -8.19 -3.76 -15.75
C ILE A 83 -8.78 -4.95 -15.00
N VAL A 84 -8.24 -6.14 -15.26
CA VAL A 84 -8.51 -7.36 -14.48
C VAL A 84 -7.49 -7.44 -13.36
N PHE A 85 -7.97 -7.41 -12.11
CA PHE A 85 -7.10 -7.48 -10.95
C PHE A 85 -6.68 -8.93 -10.65
N PRO A 86 -5.48 -9.19 -10.10
CA PRO A 86 -5.01 -10.55 -9.85
C PRO A 86 -5.85 -11.36 -8.85
N LYS A 87 -6.64 -10.69 -8.00
CA LYS A 87 -7.54 -11.33 -7.04
C LYS A 87 -8.93 -11.42 -7.63
N ASP A 88 -9.53 -12.60 -7.70
CA ASP A 88 -10.88 -12.82 -8.23
C ASP A 88 -11.95 -12.01 -7.49
N GLU A 89 -11.76 -11.81 -6.18
CA GLU A 89 -12.61 -10.96 -5.35
C GLU A 89 -12.62 -9.50 -5.82
N CYS A 90 -11.60 -9.05 -6.55
CA CYS A 90 -11.52 -7.72 -7.12
C CYS A 90 -12.10 -7.61 -8.54
N ASN A 91 -12.74 -8.67 -9.04
CA ASN A 91 -13.39 -8.68 -10.35
C ASN A 91 -14.88 -9.08 -10.31
N SER A 92 -15.42 -9.47 -9.15
CA SER A 92 -16.78 -10.01 -9.01
C SER A 92 -17.46 -9.52 -7.74
N ASN A 93 -18.79 -9.34 -7.76
CA ASN A 93 -19.58 -8.93 -6.58
C ASN A 93 -19.08 -7.63 -5.90
N ILE A 94 -18.60 -6.67 -6.69
CA ILE A 94 -18.08 -5.38 -6.21
C ILE A 94 -19.18 -4.34 -6.33
N ILE A 95 -19.37 -3.53 -5.28
CA ILE A 95 -20.22 -2.34 -5.32
C ILE A 95 -19.49 -1.23 -6.05
N ARG A 96 -18.25 -0.96 -5.64
CA ARG A 96 -17.40 0.07 -6.23
C ARG A 96 -15.92 -0.25 -6.07
N LEU A 97 -15.13 0.24 -7.01
CA LEU A 97 -13.67 0.32 -6.90
C LEU A 97 -13.30 1.74 -6.54
N ASN A 98 -12.48 1.91 -5.51
CA ASN A 98 -11.92 3.19 -5.11
C ASN A 98 -10.41 3.19 -5.32
N ILE A 99 -9.85 4.35 -5.64
CA ILE A 99 -8.41 4.57 -5.74
C ILE A 99 -7.94 5.60 -4.73
N TYR A 100 -6.68 5.45 -4.28
CA TYR A 100 -6.03 6.37 -3.36
C TYR A 100 -4.53 6.50 -3.69
N PRO A 101 -3.92 7.70 -3.58
CA PRO A 101 -2.49 7.90 -3.84
C PRO A 101 -1.59 7.02 -2.98
N VAL A 102 -0.53 6.49 -3.59
CA VAL A 102 0.50 5.72 -2.89
C VAL A 102 1.88 6.21 -3.29
N PHE A 103 2.82 6.17 -2.35
CA PHE A 103 4.15 6.71 -2.54
C PHE A 103 5.20 5.65 -2.16
N ILE A 104 6.29 5.63 -2.92
CA ILE A 104 7.40 4.70 -2.73
C ILE A 104 7.99 4.79 -1.31
N GLY A 105 8.00 6.00 -0.72
CA GLY A 105 8.52 6.23 0.63
C GLY A 105 7.59 5.78 1.77
N GLY A 106 6.37 5.32 1.46
CA GLY A 106 5.41 4.91 2.48
C GLY A 106 4.92 6.06 3.38
N GLU A 107 4.94 7.27 2.86
CA GLU A 107 4.31 8.44 3.49
C GLU A 107 2.77 8.46 3.32
N THR A 108 2.09 9.24 4.18
CA THR A 108 0.65 9.51 4.03
C THR A 108 0.38 10.57 2.97
N PHE A 109 -0.75 10.42 2.27
CA PHE A 109 -1.31 11.48 1.44
C PHE A 109 -2.07 12.48 2.31
N THR A 110 -1.67 13.75 2.24
CA THR A 110 -2.24 14.83 3.05
C THR A 110 -2.81 15.92 2.17
N ASP A 111 -3.64 16.79 2.76
CA ASP A 111 -4.30 17.87 2.04
C ASP A 111 -3.28 18.77 1.31
N GLY A 112 -3.60 19.15 0.09
CA GLY A 112 -2.74 19.97 -0.77
C GLY A 112 -1.48 19.26 -1.29
N LYS A 113 -1.27 17.97 -1.00
CA LYS A 113 -0.16 17.19 -1.57
C LYS A 113 -0.47 16.80 -3.02
N ALA A 114 0.57 16.70 -3.85
CA ALA A 114 0.43 16.14 -5.19
C ALA A 114 0.12 14.63 -5.10
N ALA A 115 -0.91 14.18 -5.80
CA ALA A 115 -1.35 12.78 -5.78
C ALA A 115 -0.36 11.84 -6.51
N ASN A 116 0.58 12.40 -7.29
CA ASN A 116 1.48 11.65 -8.17
C ASN A 116 0.72 10.69 -9.10
N LEU A 117 1.41 9.73 -9.71
CA LEU A 117 0.85 8.88 -10.78
C LEU A 117 0.30 7.54 -10.30
N ASP A 118 0.68 7.09 -9.10
CA ASP A 118 0.44 5.73 -8.63
C ASP A 118 -0.70 5.70 -7.61
N ARG A 119 -1.53 4.66 -7.67
CA ARG A 119 -2.70 4.48 -6.80
C ARG A 119 -2.75 3.05 -6.27
N VAL A 120 -3.18 2.88 -5.02
CA VAL A 120 -3.76 1.60 -4.58
C VAL A 120 -5.21 1.51 -5.03
N VAL A 121 -5.68 0.30 -5.30
CA VAL A 121 -7.07 0.01 -5.65
C VAL A 121 -7.73 -0.80 -4.53
N ILE A 122 -8.88 -0.33 -4.06
CA ILE A 122 -9.69 -1.00 -3.04
C ILE A 122 -11.07 -1.28 -3.61
N ALA A 123 -11.51 -2.53 -3.57
CA ALA A 123 -12.89 -2.91 -3.85
C ALA A 123 -13.72 -2.84 -2.57
N GLU A 124 -14.88 -2.22 -2.65
CA GLU A 124 -15.93 -2.32 -1.64
C GLU A 124 -16.95 -3.38 -2.08
N LYS A 125 -17.18 -4.35 -1.21
CA LYS A 125 -18.06 -5.50 -1.43
C LYS A 125 -19.41 -5.29 -0.78
N ASN A 126 -20.39 -6.09 -1.22
CA ASN A 126 -21.65 -6.24 -0.51
C ASN A 126 -21.40 -6.61 0.97
N GLY A 127 -22.03 -5.88 1.88
CA GLY A 127 -21.79 -6.01 3.33
C GLY A 127 -20.69 -5.11 3.89
N GLY A 128 -20.09 -4.23 3.08
CA GLY A 128 -19.14 -3.20 3.54
C GLY A 128 -17.69 -3.68 3.69
N ALA A 129 -17.38 -4.91 3.27
CA ALA A 129 -16.00 -5.39 3.30
C ALA A 129 -15.13 -4.69 2.26
N LEU A 130 -13.93 -4.29 2.66
CA LEU A 130 -12.91 -3.70 1.78
C LEU A 130 -11.87 -4.75 1.39
N VAL A 131 -11.53 -4.81 0.09
CA VAL A 131 -10.56 -5.77 -0.46
C VAL A 131 -9.45 -5.02 -1.20
N ARG A 132 -8.19 -5.31 -0.85
CA ARG A 132 -6.98 -4.74 -1.47
C ARG A 132 -6.70 -5.42 -2.82
N CYS A 133 -6.82 -4.70 -3.93
CA CYS A 133 -6.86 -5.29 -5.27
C CYS A 133 -5.56 -5.24 -6.06
N GLY A 134 -4.74 -4.22 -5.84
CA GLY A 134 -3.50 -4.02 -6.57
C GLY A 134 -3.10 -2.56 -6.60
N LEU A 135 -1.97 -2.29 -7.26
CA LEU A 135 -1.54 -0.93 -7.58
C LEU A 135 -1.74 -0.68 -9.08
N ILE A 136 -2.16 0.53 -9.41
CA ILE A 136 -2.27 1.02 -10.78
C ILE A 136 -1.45 2.30 -10.95
N THR A 137 -1.07 2.62 -12.19
CA THR A 137 -0.26 3.79 -12.49
C THR A 137 -0.67 4.45 -13.80
N HIS A 138 -0.59 5.78 -13.86
CA HIS A 138 -0.63 6.54 -15.11
C HIS A 138 0.66 6.41 -15.93
N ARG A 139 1.75 5.91 -15.33
CA ARG A 139 3.05 5.86 -15.99
C ARG A 139 3.00 5.01 -17.24
N GLY A 140 3.44 5.56 -18.37
CA GLY A 140 3.48 4.84 -19.64
C GLY A 140 2.11 4.64 -20.29
N VAL A 141 1.08 5.33 -19.80
CA VAL A 141 -0.28 5.30 -20.35
C VAL A 141 -0.63 6.70 -20.87
N ALA A 142 -1.27 6.77 -22.03
CA ALA A 142 -1.76 8.02 -22.61
C ALA A 142 -3.14 8.41 -22.04
N ASN A 143 -3.58 9.64 -22.29
CA ASN A 143 -4.95 10.11 -22.05
C ASN A 143 -5.44 9.96 -20.59
N ASN A 144 -4.56 10.16 -19.61
CA ASN A 144 -4.88 10.03 -18.18
C ASN A 144 -5.42 8.64 -17.78
N GLY A 145 -5.19 7.60 -18.59
CA GLY A 145 -5.58 6.24 -18.24
C GLY A 145 -4.64 5.60 -17.22
N PHE A 146 -5.03 4.44 -16.72
CA PHE A 146 -4.24 3.60 -15.82
C PHE A 146 -3.84 2.27 -16.45
N GLN A 147 -2.75 1.70 -15.93
CA GLN A 147 -2.40 0.30 -16.12
C GLN A 147 -2.04 -0.35 -14.79
N LEU A 148 -2.17 -1.68 -14.71
CA LEU A 148 -1.78 -2.47 -13.54
C LEU A 148 -0.26 -2.49 -13.36
N CYS A 149 0.21 -2.28 -12.14
CA CYS A 149 1.62 -2.46 -11.79
C CYS A 149 1.97 -3.96 -11.68
N LYS A 150 3.23 -4.32 -11.97
CA LYS A 150 3.70 -5.71 -12.12
C LYS A 150 4.51 -6.21 -10.94
#